data_AF-A0A673AG25-F1
#
_entry.id   AF-A0A673AG25-F1
#
_cell.length_a   1.000
_cell.length_b   1.000
_cell.length_c   1.000
_cell.angle_alpha   90.00
_cell.angle_beta   90.00
_cell.angle_gamma   90.00
#
_symmetry.space_group_name_H-M   'P 1'
#
loop_
_entity.id
_entity.type
_entity.pdbx_description
1 polymer ?
#
loop_
_entity_poly.entity_id
_entity_poly.type
_entity_poly.pdbx_seq_one_letter_code
_entity_poly.pdbx_strand_id
1 'polypeptide(L)'
;MALASVLKSDCADFSFDKCQPSEFGCGLRETDVGFDATQADGLTFSVRNPLSAVDDDGVERKIEFLHGTTTLAFKFQHGVIVAVDSRATAGSYIASQTVKKVIEINPYLLGTMAGGAADCSFWERLLARQCRIYELRNKERISVAAASKLLANMVYQYKGMGLSMGTMVCGWDKRGPGLYYVDSEGNRVCGDLFAVGSGSMYAYGVMDSGLRQDLTIEEACELGRRAIYQATYRDAYSGGQVNLYHVHSKGWTRISQEDVLVLHQQYKGQA
;
A
#
# COMPACT_ATOMS: atom_id res chain seq x y z
N MET A 1 -10.94 29.58 27.99
CA MET A 1 -9.83 29.36 28.94
C MET A 1 -10.25 28.38 30.04
N ALA A 2 -10.33 27.08 29.74
CA ALA A 2 -10.60 26.04 30.75
C ALA A 2 -10.29 24.62 30.20
N LEU A 3 -9.18 24.43 29.49
CA LEU A 3 -8.78 23.11 28.98
C LEU A 3 -7.25 22.89 28.96
N ALA A 4 -6.48 23.80 29.56
CA ALA A 4 -5.02 23.72 29.63
C ALA A 4 -4.49 23.17 30.98
N SER A 5 -5.36 22.81 31.93
CA SER A 5 -4.96 22.47 33.31
C SER A 5 -5.04 20.99 33.69
N VAL A 6 -5.33 20.09 32.73
CA VAL A 6 -5.50 18.64 33.02
C VAL A 6 -4.36 17.77 32.46
N LEU A 7 -3.38 18.36 31.76
CA LEU A 7 -2.24 17.62 31.18
C LEU A 7 -0.89 17.89 31.88
N LYS A 8 -0.90 18.39 33.12
CA LYS A 8 0.32 18.73 33.87
C LYS A 8 0.66 17.84 35.06
N SER A 9 -0.07 16.74 35.26
CA SER A 9 0.26 15.75 36.30
C SER A 9 0.40 14.39 35.63
N ASP A 10 1.64 14.09 35.22
CA ASP A 10 2.26 12.75 35.09
C ASP A 10 3.39 12.81 34.05
N CYS A 11 4.38 13.67 34.32
CA CYS A 11 5.74 13.50 33.81
C CYS A 11 6.60 13.14 35.01
N ALA A 12 6.87 11.86 35.20
CA ALA A 12 7.96 11.40 36.05
C ALA A 12 9.25 11.49 35.23
N ASP A 13 10.21 12.22 35.78
CA ASP A 13 11.53 12.49 35.25
C ASP A 13 12.31 11.19 34.97
N PHE A 14 12.77 11.01 33.73
CA PHE A 14 13.83 10.07 33.40
C PHE A 14 15.05 10.87 32.91
N SER A 15 15.84 11.31 33.88
CA SER A 15 17.18 11.85 33.66
C SER A 15 18.14 10.68 33.43
N PHE A 16 18.76 10.60 32.25
CA PHE A 16 19.86 9.68 32.00
C PHE A 16 21.16 10.30 32.50
N ASP A 17 21.55 9.91 33.71
CA ASP A 17 22.86 10.20 34.29
C ASP A 17 23.94 9.37 33.57
N LYS A 18 25.08 10.03 33.30
CA LYS A 18 26.29 9.42 32.76
C LYS A 18 26.83 8.36 33.73
N CYS A 19 26.77 7.09 33.35
CA CYS A 19 27.48 6.03 34.05
C CYS A 19 28.59 5.43 33.16
N GLN A 20 29.78 5.38 33.75
CA GLN A 20 31.06 4.94 33.21
C GLN A 20 31.06 3.46 32.75
N PRO A 21 31.95 3.05 31.85
CA PRO A 21 32.03 1.66 31.42
C PRO A 21 32.66 0.79 32.51
N SER A 22 31.88 -0.15 33.06
CA SER A 22 32.37 -1.26 33.84
C SER A 22 32.84 -2.38 32.91
N GLU A 23 34.11 -2.75 33.01
CA GLU A 23 34.70 -3.91 32.35
C GLU A 23 34.01 -5.20 32.83
N PHE A 24 33.47 -5.96 31.88
CA PHE A 24 33.18 -7.39 32.05
C PHE A 24 33.83 -8.15 30.90
N GLY A 25 34.95 -8.80 31.21
CA GLY A 25 35.64 -9.67 30.29
C GLY A 25 34.81 -10.90 29.95
N CYS A 26 34.70 -11.19 28.66
CA CYS A 26 34.47 -12.52 28.16
C CYS A 26 35.45 -12.74 27.00
N GLY A 27 36.51 -13.48 27.29
CA GLY A 27 37.59 -13.72 26.36
C GLY A 27 37.15 -14.55 25.16
N LEU A 28 37.40 -14.03 23.97
CA LEU A 28 37.67 -14.81 22.78
C LEU A 28 38.91 -14.20 22.14
N ARG A 29 39.98 -15.01 22.08
CA ARG A 29 41.25 -14.67 21.46
C ARG A 29 41.02 -14.49 19.95
N GLU A 30 41.11 -13.26 19.45
CA GLU A 30 41.41 -13.04 18.03
C GLU A 30 42.93 -13.13 17.89
N THR A 31 43.38 -14.20 17.25
CA THR A 31 44.75 -14.29 16.75
C THR A 31 44.88 -13.36 15.56
N ASP A 32 45.64 -12.28 15.75
CA ASP A 32 46.24 -11.50 14.67
C ASP A 32 47.01 -12.46 13.76
N VAL A 33 46.51 -12.67 12.54
CA VAL A 33 47.28 -13.24 11.45
C VAL A 33 47.27 -12.23 10.32
N GLY A 34 48.19 -11.26 10.43
CA GLY A 34 48.56 -10.41 9.31
C GLY A 34 49.20 -11.26 8.20
N PHE A 35 48.63 -11.20 7.01
CA PHE A 35 49.29 -11.60 5.78
C PHE A 35 49.10 -10.49 4.76
N ASP A 36 50.17 -9.73 4.55
CA ASP A 36 50.30 -8.74 3.50
C ASP A 36 50.79 -9.46 2.24
N ALA A 37 49.96 -9.47 1.20
CA ALA A 37 50.30 -9.97 -0.13
C ALA A 37 49.48 -9.26 -1.21
N THR A 38 50.08 -8.20 -1.77
CA THR A 38 50.08 -7.83 -3.20
C THR A 38 48.81 -8.05 -4.03
N GLN A 39 48.17 -6.92 -4.36
CA GLN A 39 47.55 -6.56 -5.64
C GLN A 39 46.92 -7.69 -6.48
N ALA A 40 45.59 -7.81 -6.39
CA ALA A 40 44.76 -8.41 -7.43
C ALA A 40 43.42 -7.66 -7.52
N ASP A 41 43.10 -7.14 -8.71
CA ASP A 41 41.79 -6.58 -9.06
C ASP A 41 40.71 -7.65 -8.87
N GLY A 42 39.94 -7.54 -7.79
CA GLY A 42 38.79 -8.38 -7.49
C GLY A 42 37.60 -7.51 -7.16
N LEU A 43 36.59 -7.48 -8.04
CA LEU A 43 35.29 -6.89 -7.76
C LEU A 43 34.71 -7.53 -6.49
N THR A 44 34.78 -6.80 -5.38
CA THR A 44 34.24 -7.23 -4.10
C THR A 44 32.74 -6.97 -4.12
N PHE A 45 31.95 -8.02 -4.31
CA PHE A 45 30.49 -7.94 -4.13
C PHE A 45 30.18 -7.92 -2.62
N SER A 46 30.15 -6.72 -2.05
CA SER A 46 29.65 -6.49 -0.70
C SER A 46 28.12 -6.59 -0.71
N VAL A 47 27.57 -7.69 -0.18
CA VAL A 47 26.17 -7.70 0.27
C VAL A 47 26.13 -6.89 1.55
N ARG A 48 25.71 -5.62 1.46
CA ARG A 48 25.48 -4.79 2.65
C ARG A 48 24.41 -5.46 3.51
N ASN A 49 24.81 -5.87 4.71
CA ASN A 49 23.89 -6.34 5.73
C ASN A 49 23.03 -5.15 6.18
N PRO A 50 21.69 -5.17 6.04
CA PRO A 50 20.84 -4.05 6.48
C PRO A 50 20.88 -3.78 7.99
N LEU A 51 21.44 -4.73 8.76
CA LEU A 51 21.46 -4.72 10.22
C LEU A 51 22.77 -4.20 10.84
N SER A 52 23.81 -3.88 10.06
CA SER A 52 24.99 -3.21 10.61
C SER A 52 24.65 -1.75 10.90
N ALA A 53 24.61 -1.38 12.17
CA ALA A 53 24.04 -0.14 12.68
C ALA A 53 24.98 1.08 12.64
N VAL A 54 26.06 1.08 11.86
CA VAL A 54 27.00 2.21 11.86
C VAL A 54 27.55 2.44 10.45
N ASP A 55 27.06 3.50 9.80
CA ASP A 55 27.77 4.22 8.73
C ASP A 55 27.97 5.66 9.27
N ASP A 56 29.12 6.26 8.99
CA ASP A 56 29.72 7.45 9.62
C ASP A 56 29.04 8.80 9.30
N ASP A 57 27.87 8.79 8.67
CA ASP A 57 27.16 10.02 8.27
C ASP A 57 25.81 10.07 8.98
N GLY A 58 25.64 11.04 9.89
CA GLY A 58 24.47 11.24 10.78
C GLY A 58 23.14 11.57 10.08
N VAL A 59 22.82 10.91 8.97
CA VAL A 59 21.54 10.97 8.29
C VAL A 59 20.59 9.97 8.95
N GLU A 60 19.50 10.47 9.53
CA GLU A 60 18.37 9.62 9.96
C GLU A 60 18.05 8.61 8.87
N ARG A 61 18.11 7.31 9.18
CA ARG A 61 17.75 6.24 8.25
C ARG A 61 16.29 6.43 7.86
N LYS A 62 16.06 7.02 6.69
CA LYS A 62 14.76 7.03 6.05
C LYS A 62 14.43 5.57 5.77
N ILE A 63 13.42 5.02 6.43
CA ILE A 63 12.97 3.64 6.18
C ILE A 63 12.66 3.56 4.68
N GLU A 64 13.47 2.81 3.93
CA GLU A 64 13.21 2.58 2.51
C GLU A 64 11.98 1.67 2.40
N PHE A 65 10.84 2.29 2.12
CA PHE A 65 9.62 1.55 1.86
C PHE A 65 9.76 0.87 0.50
N LEU A 66 9.88 -0.46 0.51
CA LEU A 66 9.80 -1.27 -0.69
C LEU A 66 8.31 -1.53 -0.98
N HIS A 67 7.80 -0.80 -1.97
CA HIS A 67 6.37 -0.77 -2.31
C HIS A 67 5.96 -1.95 -3.20
N GLY A 68 6.06 -3.17 -2.68
CA GLY A 68 5.74 -4.37 -3.42
C GLY A 68 4.24 -4.64 -3.55
N THR A 69 3.57 -4.13 -4.59
CA THR A 69 2.10 -4.24 -4.76
C THR A 69 1.65 -3.86 -6.17
N THR A 70 0.56 -4.46 -6.65
CA THR A 70 -0.21 -3.94 -7.78
C THR A 70 -1.68 -3.84 -7.42
N THR A 71 -2.20 -2.61 -7.45
CA THR A 71 -3.63 -2.33 -7.36
C THR A 71 -4.08 -1.60 -8.60
N LEU A 72 -5.28 -1.89 -9.09
CA LEU A 72 -5.92 -1.16 -10.17
C LEU A 72 -7.39 -0.93 -9.87
N ALA A 73 -7.90 0.20 -10.35
CA ALA A 73 -9.31 0.49 -10.36
C ALA A 73 -9.68 1.28 -11.61
N PHE A 74 -10.82 0.95 -12.21
CA PHE A 74 -11.32 1.66 -13.38
C PHE A 74 -12.83 1.74 -13.44
N LYS A 75 -13.32 2.83 -14.01
CA LYS A 75 -14.72 3.14 -14.22
C LYS A 75 -15.18 2.63 -15.60
N PHE A 76 -16.39 2.11 -15.65
CA PHE A 76 -17.06 1.69 -16.87
C PHE A 76 -18.59 1.89 -16.72
N GLN A 77 -19.38 1.59 -17.75
CA GLN A 77 -20.82 1.85 -17.78
C GLN A 77 -21.58 1.27 -16.57
N HIS A 78 -21.19 0.09 -16.09
CA HIS A 78 -21.86 -0.59 -14.98
C HIS A 78 -21.20 -0.38 -13.61
N GLY A 79 -20.27 0.58 -13.49
CA GLY A 79 -19.70 1.01 -12.21
C GLY A 79 -18.18 1.05 -12.18
N VAL A 80 -17.58 0.47 -11.13
CA VAL A 80 -16.13 0.46 -10.93
C VAL A 80 -15.66 -0.97 -10.68
N ILE A 81 -14.64 -1.41 -11.39
CA ILE A 81 -13.90 -2.64 -11.05
C ILE A 81 -12.68 -2.25 -10.24
N VAL A 82 -12.45 -2.97 -9.15
CA VAL A 82 -11.23 -2.87 -8.33
C VAL A 82 -10.58 -4.25 -8.34
N ALA A 83 -9.33 -4.33 -8.80
CA ALA A 83 -8.55 -5.56 -8.81
C ALA A 83 -7.20 -5.33 -8.13
N VAL A 84 -6.80 -6.27 -7.28
CA VAL A 84 -5.55 -6.18 -6.52
C VAL A 84 -4.87 -7.53 -6.41
N ASP A 85 -3.54 -7.52 -6.29
CA ASP A 85 -2.77 -8.69 -5.86
C ASP A 85 -2.82 -8.88 -4.33
N SER A 86 -2.18 -9.93 -3.79
CA SER A 86 -2.22 -10.25 -2.36
C SER A 86 -0.86 -10.54 -1.73
N ARG A 87 0.24 -10.37 -2.46
CA ARG A 87 1.60 -10.57 -1.96
C ARG A 87 2.05 -9.39 -1.10
N ALA A 88 2.66 -9.66 0.05
CA ALA A 88 3.36 -8.67 0.85
C ALA A 88 4.79 -9.12 1.09
N THR A 89 5.73 -8.21 0.89
CA THR A 89 7.17 -8.46 0.96
C THR A 89 7.83 -7.60 2.04
N ALA A 90 8.83 -8.17 2.70
CA ALA A 90 9.72 -7.47 3.63
C ALA A 90 11.13 -7.56 3.04
N GLY A 91 11.51 -6.60 2.19
CA GLY A 91 12.70 -6.75 1.36
C GLY A 91 12.49 -7.76 0.24
N SER A 92 13.47 -8.63 0.05
CA SER A 92 13.40 -9.77 -0.86
C SER A 92 12.59 -10.95 -0.31
N TYR A 93 12.26 -10.94 0.99
CA TYR A 93 11.49 -12.01 1.63
C TYR A 93 9.99 -11.80 1.45
N ILE A 94 9.29 -12.83 0.96
CA ILE A 94 7.83 -12.82 0.86
C ILE A 94 7.25 -13.14 2.24
N ALA A 95 6.73 -12.12 2.92
CA ALA A 95 6.16 -12.25 4.25
C ALA A 95 4.78 -12.94 4.22
N SER A 96 3.96 -12.64 3.21
CA SER A 96 2.66 -13.28 3.03
C SER A 96 2.21 -13.25 1.58
N GLN A 97 1.39 -14.21 1.18
CA GLN A 97 0.76 -14.27 -0.14
C GLN A 97 -0.76 -14.07 -0.11
N THR A 98 -1.35 -13.79 1.05
CA THR A 98 -2.81 -13.76 1.26
C THR A 98 -3.29 -12.44 1.89
N VAL A 99 -2.53 -11.37 1.74
CA VAL A 99 -2.89 -10.05 2.28
C VAL A 99 -4.09 -9.48 1.54
N LYS A 100 -5.09 -9.01 2.29
CA LYS A 100 -6.26 -8.33 1.73
C LYS A 100 -5.93 -6.86 1.48
N LYS A 101 -5.59 -6.52 0.23
CA LYS A 101 -5.25 -5.16 -0.18
C LYS A 101 -6.45 -4.30 -0.58
N VAL A 102 -7.67 -4.84 -0.52
CA VAL A 102 -8.90 -4.04 -0.56
C VAL A 102 -9.42 -3.93 0.86
N ILE A 103 -9.58 -2.71 1.34
CA ILE A 103 -10.17 -2.42 2.63
C ILE A 103 -11.62 -2.02 2.42
N GLU A 104 -12.50 -2.76 3.08
CA GLU A 104 -13.94 -2.52 3.07
C GLU A 104 -14.26 -1.37 4.03
N ILE A 105 -14.21 -0.13 3.54
CA ILE A 105 -14.44 1.07 4.36
C ILE A 105 -15.88 1.07 4.89
N ASN A 106 -16.85 0.88 3.99
CA ASN A 106 -18.28 0.78 4.26
C ASN A 106 -18.93 -0.14 3.20
N PRO A 107 -20.20 -0.57 3.34
CA PRO A 107 -20.89 -1.39 2.32
C PRO A 107 -21.04 -0.76 0.92
N TYR A 108 -20.60 0.49 0.75
CA TYR A 108 -20.69 1.27 -0.49
C TYR A 108 -19.38 2.01 -0.86
N LEU A 109 -18.33 1.88 -0.04
CA LEU A 109 -17.01 2.47 -0.31
C LEU A 109 -15.93 1.40 -0.13
N LEU A 110 -15.02 1.33 -1.10
CA LEU A 110 -13.81 0.52 -1.04
C LEU A 110 -12.58 1.43 -1.05
N GLY A 111 -11.56 1.03 -0.31
CA GLY A 111 -10.22 1.61 -0.35
C GLY A 111 -9.20 0.56 -0.79
N THR A 112 -8.09 1.00 -1.38
CA THR A 112 -7.02 0.10 -1.82
C THR A 112 -5.74 0.39 -1.07
N MET A 113 -5.06 -0.67 -0.65
CA MET A 113 -3.79 -0.58 0.06
C MET A 113 -2.63 -0.69 -0.93
N ALA A 114 -1.94 0.42 -1.18
CA ALA A 114 -0.61 0.43 -1.76
C ALA A 114 0.28 1.41 -0.98
N GLY A 115 1.52 0.99 -0.68
CA GLY A 115 2.41 1.72 0.23
C GLY A 115 2.64 0.96 1.53
N GLY A 116 2.81 1.70 2.62
CA GLY A 116 2.86 1.15 3.98
C GLY A 116 1.55 0.46 4.34
N ALA A 117 1.60 -0.86 4.55
CA ALA A 117 0.41 -1.65 4.89
C ALA A 117 -0.27 -1.16 6.18
N ALA A 118 0.53 -0.75 7.17
CA ALA A 118 0.03 -0.19 8.43
C ALA A 118 -0.65 1.17 8.22
N ASP A 119 -0.01 2.06 7.44
CA ASP A 119 -0.52 3.40 7.15
C ASP A 119 -1.88 3.33 6.46
N CYS A 120 -1.98 2.58 5.36
CA CYS A 120 -3.24 2.42 4.62
C CYS A 120 -4.34 1.84 5.53
N SER A 121 -4.03 0.75 6.26
CA SER A 121 -4.99 0.09 7.15
C SER A 121 -5.51 1.02 8.24
N PHE A 122 -4.62 1.81 8.82
CA PHE A 122 -4.98 2.73 9.91
C PHE A 122 -5.81 3.90 9.40
N TRP A 123 -5.33 4.61 8.37
CA TRP A 123 -5.97 5.82 7.86
C TRP A 123 -7.32 5.53 7.19
N GLU A 124 -7.44 4.41 6.47
CA GLU A 124 -8.72 4.02 5.87
C GLU A 124 -9.74 3.56 6.93
N ARG A 125 -9.29 2.90 7.99
CA ARG A 125 -10.16 2.58 9.13
C ARG A 125 -10.62 3.83 9.88
N LEU A 126 -9.75 4.83 10.02
CA LEU A 126 -10.10 6.12 10.58
C LEU A 126 -11.10 6.86 9.68
N LEU A 127 -10.91 6.79 8.36
CA LEU A 127 -11.87 7.30 7.38
C LEU A 127 -13.23 6.61 7.53
N ALA A 128 -13.29 5.29 7.66
CA ALA A 128 -14.53 4.55 7.89
C ALA A 128 -15.30 5.07 9.11
N ARG A 129 -14.59 5.30 10.23
CA ARG A 129 -15.16 5.93 11.43
C ARG A 129 -15.74 7.31 11.13
N GLN A 130 -15.01 8.16 10.42
CA GLN A 130 -15.46 9.51 10.09
C GLN A 130 -16.67 9.51 9.15
N CYS A 131 -16.67 8.62 8.16
CA CYS A 131 -17.79 8.38 7.26
C CYS A 131 -19.06 7.95 8.03
N ARG A 132 -18.91 7.07 9.04
CA ARG A 132 -20.02 6.63 9.87
C ARG A 132 -20.59 7.76 10.75
N ILE A 133 -19.72 8.60 11.32
CA ILE A 133 -20.15 9.77 12.09
C ILE A 133 -20.91 10.77 11.21
N TYR A 134 -20.42 10.99 9.98
CA TYR A 134 -21.09 11.84 9.01
C TYR A 134 -22.50 11.32 8.68
N GLU A 135 -22.63 10.02 8.47
CA GLU A 135 -23.91 9.37 8.17
C GLU A 135 -24.93 9.55 9.30
N LEU A 136 -24.50 9.38 10.55
CA LEU A 136 -25.37 9.54 11.72
C LEU A 136 -25.82 10.99 11.94
N ARG A 137 -24.93 11.96 11.68
CA ARG A 137 -25.24 13.39 11.86
C ARG A 137 -26.21 13.91 10.81
N ASN A 138 -25.98 13.55 9.54
CA ASN A 138 -26.73 14.09 8.42
C ASN A 138 -27.90 13.21 7.98
N LYS A 139 -28.00 11.98 8.52
CA LYS A 139 -28.94 10.93 8.07
C LYS A 139 -28.82 10.64 6.57
N GLU A 140 -27.63 10.85 6.02
CA GLU A 140 -27.32 10.70 4.60
C GLU A 140 -25.92 10.09 4.44
N ARG A 141 -25.76 9.20 3.47
CA ARG A 141 -24.46 8.61 3.13
C ARG A 141 -23.50 9.69 2.62
N ILE A 142 -22.23 9.56 3.00
CA ILE A 142 -21.17 10.44 2.50
C ILE A 142 -20.91 10.20 1.00
N SER A 143 -20.65 11.29 0.26
CA SER A 143 -20.18 11.20 -1.13
C SER A 143 -18.75 10.67 -1.22
N VAL A 144 -18.43 9.99 -2.32
CA VAL A 144 -17.04 9.52 -2.59
C VAL A 144 -16.08 10.72 -2.68
N ALA A 145 -16.55 11.84 -3.22
CA ALA A 145 -15.79 13.08 -3.31
C ALA A 145 -15.46 13.66 -1.92
N ALA A 146 -16.41 13.62 -0.97
CA ALA A 146 -16.18 14.10 0.39
C ALA A 146 -15.28 13.13 1.18
N ALA A 147 -15.50 11.81 1.06
CA ALA A 147 -14.67 10.80 1.71
C ALA A 147 -13.19 10.91 1.29
N SER A 148 -12.92 11.00 -0.01
CA SER A 148 -11.55 11.19 -0.52
C SER A 148 -10.92 12.51 -0.05
N LYS A 149 -11.70 13.60 0.06
CA LYS A 149 -11.18 14.88 0.54
C LYS A 149 -10.88 14.86 2.03
N LEU A 150 -11.70 14.18 2.84
CA LEU A 150 -11.42 13.98 4.27
C LEU A 150 -10.11 13.21 4.47
N LEU A 151 -9.91 12.13 3.70
CA LEU A 151 -8.67 11.35 3.77
C LEU A 151 -7.45 12.18 3.38
N ALA A 152 -7.49 12.89 2.25
CA ALA A 152 -6.41 13.77 1.83
C ALA A 152 -6.08 14.83 2.89
N ASN A 153 -7.09 15.42 3.53
CA ASN A 153 -6.89 16.42 4.58
C ASN A 153 -6.27 15.82 5.86
N MET A 154 -6.65 14.60 6.25
CA MET A 154 -6.05 13.92 7.41
C MET A 154 -4.58 13.60 7.16
N VAL A 155 -4.27 13.06 5.98
CA VAL A 155 -2.92 12.65 5.61
C VAL A 155 -1.99 13.84 5.39
N TYR A 156 -2.50 14.94 4.82
CA TYR A 156 -1.73 16.16 4.60
C TYR A 156 -1.21 16.80 5.90
N GLN A 157 -1.89 16.59 7.04
CA GLN A 157 -1.40 17.06 8.35
C GLN A 157 -0.08 16.41 8.78
N TYR A 158 0.23 15.23 8.22
CA TYR A 158 1.43 14.44 8.50
C TYR A 158 2.42 14.47 7.33
N LYS A 159 2.27 15.44 6.41
CA LYS A 159 3.18 15.60 5.28
C LYS A 159 4.61 15.80 5.77
N GLY A 160 5.54 15.04 5.19
CA GLY A 160 6.96 15.08 5.56
C GLY A 160 7.34 14.21 6.76
N MET A 161 6.40 13.54 7.43
CA MET A 161 6.66 12.65 8.57
C MET A 161 6.93 11.19 8.16
N GLY A 162 7.16 10.92 6.87
CA GLY A 162 7.50 9.58 6.38
C GLY A 162 6.31 8.63 6.18
N LEU A 163 5.09 9.13 6.03
CA LEU A 163 3.95 8.30 5.62
C LEU A 163 4.11 7.80 4.18
N SER A 164 3.80 6.52 3.95
CA SER A 164 3.75 5.92 2.62
C SER A 164 2.35 5.37 2.36
N MET A 165 1.56 6.10 1.57
CA MET A 165 0.19 5.71 1.25
C MET A 165 -0.15 6.16 -0.17
N GLY A 166 -0.65 5.24 -0.99
CA GLY A 166 -1.25 5.50 -2.28
C GLY A 166 -2.54 4.68 -2.38
N THR A 167 -3.66 5.30 -2.05
CA THR A 167 -4.96 4.61 -1.98
C THR A 167 -5.93 5.16 -3.01
N MET A 168 -6.76 4.27 -3.54
CA MET A 168 -7.86 4.60 -4.42
C MET A 168 -9.16 4.46 -3.63
N VAL A 169 -9.88 5.57 -3.48
CA VAL A 169 -11.21 5.59 -2.87
C VAL A 169 -12.24 5.40 -3.98
N CYS A 170 -12.88 4.23 -3.96
CA CYS A 170 -13.85 3.79 -4.95
C CYS A 170 -15.24 3.73 -4.32
N GLY A 171 -16.28 4.14 -5.04
CA GLY A 171 -17.65 4.02 -4.56
C GLY A 171 -18.68 4.47 -5.57
N TRP A 172 -19.95 4.35 -5.18
CA TRP A 172 -21.06 4.88 -5.96
C TRP A 172 -21.76 6.00 -5.19
N ASP A 173 -21.85 7.17 -5.80
CA ASP A 173 -22.48 8.37 -5.22
C ASP A 173 -23.73 8.78 -6.01
N LYS A 174 -24.43 9.82 -5.55
CA LYS A 174 -25.56 10.47 -6.24
C LYS A 174 -25.22 10.89 -7.68
N ARG A 175 -23.93 11.18 -7.96
CA ARG A 175 -23.42 11.56 -9.28
C ARG A 175 -23.01 10.36 -10.16
N GLY A 176 -23.17 9.13 -9.67
CA GLY A 176 -22.73 7.90 -10.34
C GLY A 176 -21.44 7.34 -9.75
N PRO A 177 -20.71 6.50 -10.51
CA PRO A 177 -19.47 5.88 -10.04
C PRO A 177 -18.39 6.94 -9.81
N GLY A 178 -17.77 6.89 -8.63
CA GLY A 178 -16.67 7.78 -8.22
C GLY A 178 -15.39 7.00 -7.99
N LEU A 179 -14.29 7.52 -8.52
CA LEU A 179 -12.95 6.98 -8.35
C LEU A 179 -11.98 8.12 -8.11
N TYR A 180 -11.29 8.07 -6.96
CA TYR A 180 -10.31 9.08 -6.57
C TYR A 180 -9.02 8.43 -6.12
N TYR A 181 -7.90 8.93 -6.62
CA TYR A 181 -6.57 8.62 -6.12
C TYR A 181 -6.18 9.62 -5.03
N VAL A 182 -5.68 9.13 -3.89
CA VAL A 182 -5.17 9.93 -2.77
C VAL A 182 -3.81 9.39 -2.34
N ASP A 183 -2.83 10.28 -2.18
CA ASP A 183 -1.49 9.91 -1.74
C ASP A 183 -1.04 10.58 -0.43
N SER A 184 0.13 10.15 0.08
CA SER A 184 0.78 10.70 1.26
C SER A 184 1.26 12.14 1.12
N GLU A 185 1.44 12.63 -0.11
CA GLU A 185 1.85 14.00 -0.38
C GLU A 185 0.67 15.01 -0.34
N GLY A 186 -0.55 14.49 -0.20
CA GLY A 186 -1.80 15.24 -0.17
C GLY A 186 -2.43 15.46 -1.53
N ASN A 187 -1.94 14.79 -2.58
CA ASN A 187 -2.56 14.82 -3.89
C ASN A 187 -3.91 14.11 -3.82
N ARG A 188 -4.88 14.69 -4.54
CA ARG A 188 -6.21 14.12 -4.69
C ARG A 188 -6.68 14.34 -6.12
N VAL A 189 -6.73 13.26 -6.89
CA VAL A 189 -7.07 13.32 -8.31
C VAL A 189 -8.31 12.47 -8.58
N CYS A 190 -9.24 13.00 -9.36
CA CYS A 190 -10.38 12.26 -9.89
C CYS A 190 -10.01 11.73 -11.27
N GLY A 191 -10.37 10.48 -11.57
CA GLY A 191 -10.06 9.88 -12.87
C GLY A 191 -10.89 8.64 -13.15
N ASP A 192 -10.76 8.12 -14.36
CA ASP A 192 -11.49 6.93 -14.82
C ASP A 192 -10.68 5.64 -14.73
N LEU A 193 -9.35 5.73 -14.66
CA LEU A 193 -8.44 4.60 -14.53
C LEU A 193 -7.28 5.02 -13.64
N PHE A 194 -6.95 4.18 -12.66
CA PHE A 194 -5.73 4.29 -11.88
C PHE A 194 -5.14 2.91 -11.64
N ALA A 195 -3.83 2.81 -11.70
CA ALA A 195 -3.05 1.70 -11.18
C ALA A 195 -1.95 2.25 -10.26
N VAL A 196 -1.78 1.62 -9.09
CA VAL A 196 -0.89 2.08 -8.02
C VAL A 196 -0.08 0.92 -7.47
N GLY A 197 1.20 1.18 -7.20
CA GLY A 197 2.18 0.22 -6.67
C GLY A 197 3.30 -0.11 -7.67
N SER A 198 4.23 -0.99 -7.28
CA SER A 198 5.39 -1.38 -8.09
C SER A 198 5.03 -1.92 -9.47
N GLY A 199 3.96 -2.72 -9.60
CA GLY A 199 3.54 -3.30 -10.88
C GLY A 199 2.53 -2.46 -11.66
N SER A 200 2.25 -1.22 -11.22
CA SER A 200 1.27 -0.32 -11.85
C SER A 200 1.54 -0.09 -13.35
N MET A 201 2.80 0.11 -13.73
CA MET A 201 3.21 0.31 -15.13
C MET A 201 2.84 -0.87 -16.05
N TYR A 202 2.94 -2.10 -15.55
CA TYR A 202 2.57 -3.29 -16.30
C TYR A 202 1.05 -3.42 -16.43
N ALA A 203 0.32 -3.05 -15.37
CA ALA A 203 -1.13 -3.03 -15.39
C ALA A 203 -1.68 -2.02 -16.41
N TYR A 204 -1.12 -0.79 -16.46
CA TYR A 204 -1.52 0.21 -17.45
C TYR A 204 -1.38 -0.30 -18.89
N GLY A 205 -0.28 -0.96 -19.24
CA GLY A 205 -0.07 -1.47 -20.60
C GLY A 205 -1.16 -2.44 -21.08
N VAL A 206 -1.69 -3.27 -20.19
CA VAL A 206 -2.81 -4.18 -20.51
C VAL A 206 -4.14 -3.42 -20.51
N MET A 207 -4.37 -2.61 -19.48
CA MET A 207 -5.61 -1.86 -19.31
C MET A 207 -5.87 -0.92 -20.49
N ASP A 208 -4.87 -0.13 -20.90
CA ASP A 208 -5.00 0.85 -21.98
C ASP A 208 -5.28 0.20 -23.34
N SER A 209 -4.87 -1.05 -23.53
CA SER A 209 -5.15 -1.80 -24.76
C SER A 209 -6.59 -2.32 -24.87
N GLY A 210 -7.25 -2.55 -23.72
CA GLY A 210 -8.54 -3.24 -23.66
C GLY A 210 -9.70 -2.41 -23.09
N LEU A 211 -9.40 -1.27 -22.46
CA LEU A 211 -10.41 -0.47 -21.77
C LEU A 211 -11.33 0.24 -22.77
N ARG A 212 -12.62 -0.07 -22.68
CA ARG A 212 -13.70 0.66 -23.35
C ARG A 212 -14.78 1.01 -22.34
N GLN A 213 -15.56 2.05 -22.62
CA GLN A 213 -16.64 2.46 -21.71
C GLN A 213 -17.84 1.49 -21.74
N ASP A 214 -18.05 0.84 -22.88
CA ASP A 214 -19.15 -0.08 -23.22
C ASP A 214 -18.79 -1.56 -22.96
N LEU A 215 -18.03 -1.83 -21.92
CA LEU A 215 -17.71 -3.20 -21.51
C LEU A 215 -18.87 -3.83 -20.73
N THR A 216 -19.14 -5.10 -21.01
CA THR A 216 -19.97 -5.94 -20.14
C THR A 216 -19.28 -6.17 -18.79
N ILE A 217 -20.04 -6.57 -17.76
CA ILE A 217 -19.47 -6.81 -16.43
C ILE A 217 -18.43 -7.92 -16.48
N GLU A 218 -18.70 -8.98 -17.24
CA GLU A 218 -17.83 -10.15 -17.41
C GLU A 218 -16.53 -9.76 -18.12
N GLU A 219 -16.61 -8.99 -19.22
CA GLU A 219 -15.43 -8.51 -19.94
C GLU A 219 -14.59 -7.56 -19.09
N ALA A 220 -15.22 -6.66 -18.31
CA ALA A 220 -14.52 -5.77 -17.40
C ALA A 220 -13.81 -6.55 -16.29
N CYS A 221 -14.46 -7.56 -15.71
CA CYS A 221 -13.83 -8.43 -14.72
C CYS A 221 -12.63 -9.20 -15.32
N GLU A 222 -12.77 -9.70 -16.56
CA GLU A 222 -11.68 -10.39 -17.24
C GLU A 222 -10.51 -9.47 -17.57
N LEU A 223 -10.78 -8.24 -18.01
CA LEU A 223 -9.75 -7.23 -18.26
C LEU A 223 -8.96 -6.91 -16.98
N GLY A 224 -9.66 -6.67 -15.86
CA GLY A 224 -9.03 -6.40 -14.57
C GLY A 224 -8.19 -7.58 -14.06
N ARG A 225 -8.72 -8.80 -14.18
CA ARG A 225 -8.00 -10.03 -13.83
C ARG A 225 -6.72 -10.21 -14.66
N ARG A 226 -6.84 -10.04 -15.97
CA ARG A 226 -5.71 -10.18 -16.92
C ARG A 226 -4.64 -9.11 -16.68
N ALA A 227 -5.03 -7.88 -16.38
CA ALA A 227 -4.11 -6.79 -16.08
C ALA A 227 -3.27 -7.07 -14.82
N ILE A 228 -3.91 -7.52 -13.72
CA ILE A 228 -3.17 -7.93 -12.52
C ILE A 228 -2.28 -9.14 -12.81
N TYR A 229 -2.80 -10.15 -13.52
CA TYR A 229 -2.01 -11.33 -13.89
C TYR A 229 -0.71 -10.96 -14.61
N GLN A 230 -0.78 -10.12 -15.65
CA GLN A 230 0.41 -9.69 -16.39
C GLN A 230 1.37 -8.85 -15.54
N ALA A 231 0.84 -8.00 -14.64
CA ALA A 231 1.65 -7.28 -13.69
C ALA A 231 2.39 -8.22 -12.74
N THR A 232 1.70 -9.21 -12.16
CA THR A 232 2.32 -10.21 -11.26
C THR A 232 3.32 -11.13 -11.97
N TYR A 233 3.18 -11.32 -13.29
CA TYR A 233 4.13 -12.11 -14.07
C TYR A 233 5.46 -11.37 -14.29
N ARG A 234 5.45 -10.03 -14.30
CA ARG A 234 6.63 -9.20 -14.57
C ARG A 234 7.24 -8.59 -13.31
N ASP A 235 6.41 -8.12 -12.38
CA ASP A 235 6.85 -7.50 -11.14
C ASP A 235 7.11 -8.56 -10.06
N ALA A 236 8.35 -8.62 -9.57
CA ALA A 236 8.77 -9.58 -8.56
C ALA A 236 8.00 -9.45 -7.23
N TYR A 237 7.60 -8.22 -6.88
CA TYR A 237 6.97 -7.94 -5.60
C TYR A 237 5.45 -8.08 -5.61
N SER A 238 4.84 -8.29 -6.78
CA SER A 238 3.40 -8.53 -6.93
C SER A 238 3.12 -10.02 -7.13
N GLY A 239 2.04 -10.54 -6.55
CA GLY A 239 1.65 -11.94 -6.76
C GLY A 239 0.65 -12.50 -5.75
N GLY A 240 0.65 -13.82 -5.62
CA GLY A 240 -0.29 -14.55 -4.76
C GLY A 240 -1.62 -14.77 -5.47
N GLN A 241 -2.64 -14.04 -5.06
CA GLN A 241 -4.01 -14.19 -5.54
C GLN A 241 -4.54 -12.84 -6.05
N VAL A 242 -5.37 -12.92 -7.08
CA VAL A 242 -6.08 -11.77 -7.63
C VAL A 242 -7.42 -11.67 -6.95
N ASN A 243 -7.65 -10.57 -6.22
CA ASN A 243 -8.94 -10.25 -5.62
C ASN A 243 -9.66 -9.23 -6.49
N LEU A 244 -10.89 -9.55 -6.88
CA LEU A 244 -11.68 -8.71 -7.77
C LEU A 244 -13.00 -8.30 -7.11
N TYR A 245 -13.29 -7.00 -7.14
CA TYR A 245 -14.48 -6.39 -6.58
C TYR A 245 -15.18 -5.56 -7.66
N HIS A 246 -16.51 -5.58 -7.62
CA HIS A 246 -17.37 -4.75 -8.46
C HIS A 246 -18.16 -3.78 -7.57
N VAL A 247 -18.02 -2.50 -7.84
CA VAL A 247 -18.80 -1.43 -7.20
C VAL A 247 -19.94 -1.04 -8.13
N HIS A 248 -21.17 -1.19 -7.64
CA HIS A 248 -22.40 -0.89 -8.36
C HIS A 248 -23.32 0.04 -7.53
N SER A 249 -24.46 0.46 -8.08
CA SER A 249 -25.36 1.43 -7.43
C SER A 249 -25.86 1.05 -6.03
N LYS A 250 -25.97 -0.25 -5.72
CA LYS A 250 -26.44 -0.76 -4.42
C LYS A 250 -25.35 -0.91 -3.36
N GLY A 251 -24.06 -0.79 -3.72
CA GLY A 251 -22.93 -1.17 -2.86
C GLY A 251 -21.81 -1.82 -3.65
N TRP A 252 -21.01 -2.68 -3.02
CA TRP A 252 -20.00 -3.47 -3.70
C TRP A 252 -20.23 -4.97 -3.49
N THR A 253 -19.76 -5.77 -4.44
CA THR A 253 -19.72 -7.23 -4.37
C THR A 253 -18.32 -7.72 -4.64
N ARG A 254 -17.92 -8.75 -3.89
CA ARG A 254 -16.70 -9.48 -4.17
C ARG A 254 -16.99 -10.50 -5.26
N ILE A 255 -16.33 -10.36 -6.41
CA ILE A 255 -16.57 -11.21 -7.58
C ILE A 255 -15.79 -12.52 -7.44
N SER A 256 -14.47 -12.43 -7.24
CA SER A 256 -13.64 -13.62 -7.13
C SER A 256 -12.33 -13.39 -6.36
N GLN A 257 -11.72 -14.50 -5.98
CA GLN A 257 -10.40 -14.61 -5.38
C GLN A 257 -9.72 -15.80 -6.06
N GLU A 258 -8.84 -15.53 -7.01
CA GLU A 258 -8.25 -16.55 -7.88
C GLU A 258 -6.74 -16.57 -7.73
N ASP A 259 -6.14 -17.75 -7.69
CA ASP A 259 -4.69 -17.90 -7.60
C ASP A 259 -4.04 -17.59 -8.94
N VAL A 260 -2.96 -16.79 -8.93
CA VAL A 260 -2.21 -16.42 -10.13
C VAL A 260 -1.68 -17.65 -10.87
N LEU A 261 -1.37 -18.74 -10.19
CA LEU A 261 -0.93 -19.99 -10.82
C LEU A 261 -2.05 -20.65 -11.65
N VAL A 262 -3.28 -20.63 -11.14
CA VAL A 262 -4.45 -21.17 -11.85
C VAL A 262 -4.72 -20.30 -13.08
N LEU A 263 -4.63 -18.97 -12.93
CA LEU A 263 -4.74 -18.03 -14.06
C LEU A 263 -3.66 -18.26 -15.11
N HIS A 264 -2.42 -18.53 -14.69
CA HIS A 264 -1.32 -18.84 -15.61
C HIS A 264 -1.65 -20.06 -16.47
N GLN A 265 -2.17 -21.13 -15.88
CA GLN A 265 -2.55 -22.34 -16.60
C GLN A 265 -3.69 -22.07 -17.59
N GLN A 266 -4.69 -21.29 -17.19
CA GLN A 266 -5.82 -20.90 -18.04
C GLN A 266 -5.37 -20.07 -19.25
N TYR A 267 -4.56 -19.02 -19.03
CA TYR A 267 -4.11 -18.13 -20.11
C TYR A 267 -3.08 -18.76 -21.02
N LYS A 268 -2.24 -19.66 -20.51
CA LYS A 268 -1.30 -20.41 -21.35
C LYS A 268 -2.02 -21.35 -22.32
N GLY A 269 -3.22 -21.85 -21.97
CA GLY A 269 -4.04 -22.67 -22.87
C GLY A 269 -4.83 -21.88 -23.92
N GLN A 270 -4.92 -20.54 -23.77
CA GLN A 270 -5.62 -19.65 -24.70
C GLN A 270 -4.69 -18.97 -25.71
N ALA A 271 -3.37 -19.01 -25.46
CA ALA A 271 -2.32 -18.46 -26.31
C ALA A 271 -1.81 -19.49 -27.32
#